data_AF-A0A924K8Q6-F1
#
_entry.id   AF-A0A924K8Q6-F1
#
_cell.length_a   1.000
_cell.length_b   1.000
_cell.length_c   1.000
_cell.angle_alpha   90.00
_cell.angle_beta   90.00
_cell.angle_gamma   90.00
#
_symmetry.space_group_name_H-M   'P 1'
#
loop_
_entity.id
_entity.type
_entity.pdbx_description
1 polymer ?
#
loop_
_entity_poly.entity_id
_entity_poly.type
_entity_poly.pdbx_seq_one_letter_code
_entity_poly.pdbx_strand_id
1 'polypeptide(L)'
;MTPTQKGLWLGLLGTVIFSITLPMTRLAVGTPDAPQMSGAFIAFGRAVVAAALSAAFLLATRASLPQRRHWLPLAITAGGVVFGFPLFTSIAMRYVEAVHASVIVGVLPLATAAVGALLHRQRPSAGFWLCAALGSAMVVTFAVLRSGNTGAGLSIHFADV
;
A
#
# COMPACT_ATOMS: atom_id res chain seq x y z
N MET A 1 -6.29 -5.15 -28.57
CA MET A 1 -5.38 -4.75 -27.48
C MET A 1 -4.32 -5.81 -27.31
N THR A 2 -3.04 -5.44 -27.39
CA THR A 2 -1.92 -6.35 -27.12
C THR A 2 -1.88 -6.74 -25.62
N PRO A 3 -1.24 -7.87 -25.24
CA PRO A 3 -1.09 -8.27 -23.84
C PRO A 3 -0.45 -7.16 -22.98
N THR A 4 0.54 -6.46 -23.53
CA THR A 4 1.20 -5.32 -22.88
C THR A 4 0.23 -4.16 -22.63
N GLN A 5 -0.59 -3.81 -23.62
CA GLN A 5 -1.61 -2.76 -23.45
C GLN A 5 -2.64 -3.14 -22.38
N LYS A 6 -3.09 -4.40 -22.34
CA LYS A 6 -4.00 -4.88 -21.29
C LYS A 6 -3.36 -4.77 -19.91
N GLY A 7 -2.08 -5.15 -19.77
CA GLY A 7 -1.32 -5.01 -18.54
C GLY A 7 -1.22 -3.56 -18.06
N LEU A 8 -0.97 -2.62 -18.97
CA LEU A 8 -0.94 -1.18 -18.64
C LEU A 8 -2.29 -0.66 -18.16
N TRP A 9 -3.39 -1.06 -18.82
CA TRP A 9 -4.75 -0.65 -18.42
C TRP A 9 -5.15 -1.23 -17.05
N LEU A 10 -4.85 -2.50 -16.81
CA LEU A 10 -5.11 -3.14 -15.51
C LEU A 10 -4.26 -2.48 -14.40
N GLY A 11 -3.01 -2.16 -14.70
CA GLY A 11 -2.14 -1.42 -13.77
C GLY A 11 -2.67 -0.02 -13.46
N LEU A 12 -3.11 0.73 -14.49
CA LEU A 12 -3.71 2.05 -14.31
C LEU A 12 -4.97 1.97 -13.46
N LEU A 13 -5.86 1.02 -13.74
CA LEU A 13 -7.08 0.80 -12.98
C LEU A 13 -6.76 0.50 -11.50
N GLY A 14 -5.79 -0.37 -11.25
CA GLY A 14 -5.31 -0.66 -9.89
C GLY A 14 -4.80 0.59 -9.16
N THR A 15 -3.98 1.40 -9.83
CA THR A 15 -3.45 2.66 -9.28
C THR A 15 -4.57 3.65 -8.93
N VAL A 16 -5.59 3.79 -9.78
CA VAL A 16 -6.75 4.68 -9.53
C VAL A 16 -7.58 4.19 -8.34
N ILE A 17 -7.86 2.89 -8.25
CA ILE A 17 -8.59 2.34 -7.10
C ILE A 17 -7.78 2.55 -5.81
N PHE A 18 -6.47 2.33 -5.87
CA PHE A 18 -5.59 2.50 -4.71
C PHE A 18 -5.50 3.96 -4.25
N SER A 19 -5.41 4.93 -5.17
CA SER A 19 -5.31 6.36 -4.82
C SER A 19 -6.56 6.88 -4.11
N ILE A 20 -7.74 6.37 -4.47
CA ILE A 20 -9.03 6.72 -3.85
C ILE A 20 -9.19 6.09 -2.46
N THR A 21 -8.43 5.04 -2.14
CA THR A 21 -8.58 4.28 -0.89
C THR A 21 -8.35 5.15 0.34
N LEU A 22 -7.32 6.00 0.35
CA LEU A 22 -7.02 6.87 1.50
C LEU A 22 -8.10 7.94 1.75
N PRO A 23 -8.52 8.74 0.73
CA PRO A 23 -9.65 9.65 0.87
C PRO A 23 -10.93 8.97 1.38
N MET A 24 -11.29 7.82 0.83
CA MET A 24 -12.49 7.09 1.25
C MET A 24 -12.37 6.53 2.67
N THR A 25 -11.19 6.03 3.05
CA THR A 25 -10.93 5.58 4.42
C THR A 25 -11.02 6.75 5.40
N ARG A 26 -10.51 7.94 5.03
CA ARG A 26 -10.62 9.14 5.85
C ARG A 26 -12.07 9.59 6.03
N LEU A 27 -12.88 9.52 4.97
CA LEU A 27 -14.32 9.81 5.06
C LEU A 27 -15.05 8.82 5.97
N ALA A 28 -14.70 7.52 5.91
CA ALA A 28 -15.34 6.48 6.71
C ALA A 28 -14.93 6.52 8.20
N VAL A 29 -13.66 6.82 8.50
CA VAL A 29 -13.16 6.92 9.88
C VAL A 29 -13.53 8.25 10.53
N GLY A 30 -13.68 9.32 9.74
CA GLY A 30 -13.92 10.67 10.23
C GLY A 30 -12.64 11.42 10.61
N THR A 31 -12.81 12.66 11.09
CA THR A 31 -11.72 13.49 11.61
C THR A 31 -11.54 13.27 13.12
N PRO A 32 -10.40 13.67 13.72
CA PRO A 32 -10.22 13.65 15.17
C PRO A 32 -11.35 14.36 15.92
N ASP A 33 -11.89 15.44 15.35
CA ASP A 33 -12.95 16.24 15.96
C ASP A 33 -14.35 15.62 15.80
N ALA A 34 -14.53 14.74 14.81
CA ALA A 34 -15.79 14.05 14.52
C ALA A 34 -15.53 12.60 14.06
N PRO A 35 -15.14 11.71 14.99
CA PRO A 35 -14.88 10.31 14.68
C PRO A 35 -16.18 9.58 14.29
N GLN A 36 -16.13 8.77 13.24
CA GLN A 36 -17.28 7.98 12.76
C GLN A 36 -17.07 6.48 13.06
N MET A 37 -16.25 5.80 12.28
CA MET A 37 -15.92 4.38 12.47
C MET A 37 -14.49 4.21 12.95
N SER A 38 -14.23 3.19 13.78
CA SER A 38 -12.86 2.90 14.19
C SER A 38 -12.01 2.42 13.00
N GLY A 39 -10.74 2.83 12.96
CA GLY A 39 -9.82 2.39 11.90
C GLY A 39 -9.65 0.87 11.83
N ALA A 40 -9.69 0.19 13.00
CA ALA A 40 -9.67 -1.26 13.08
C ALA A 40 -10.91 -1.89 12.43
N PHE A 41 -12.11 -1.34 12.69
CA PHE A 41 -13.34 -1.82 12.07
C PHE A 41 -13.29 -1.70 10.54
N ILE A 42 -12.83 -0.56 10.01
CA ILE A 42 -12.66 -0.39 8.56
C ILE A 42 -11.61 -1.38 8.01
N ALA A 43 -10.50 -1.57 8.72
CA ALA A 43 -9.42 -2.44 8.29
C ALA A 43 -9.84 -3.92 8.22
N PHE A 44 -10.54 -4.43 9.24
CA PHE A 44 -11.03 -5.81 9.25
C PHE A 44 -12.29 -5.98 8.39
N GLY A 45 -13.17 -4.98 8.37
CA GLY A 45 -14.38 -4.97 7.53
C GLY A 45 -14.06 -5.13 6.05
N ARG A 46 -13.11 -4.34 5.51
CA ARG A 46 -12.67 -4.51 4.11
C ARG A 46 -12.04 -5.87 3.85
N ALA A 47 -11.33 -6.45 4.83
CA ALA A 47 -10.73 -7.78 4.69
C ALA A 47 -11.81 -8.87 4.61
N VAL A 48 -12.86 -8.78 5.43
CA VAL A 48 -14.01 -9.69 5.39
C VAL A 48 -14.76 -9.57 4.07
N VAL A 49 -15.04 -8.35 3.60
CA VAL A 49 -15.71 -8.13 2.30
C VAL A 49 -14.86 -8.70 1.16
N ALA A 50 -13.54 -8.43 1.14
CA ALA A 50 -12.64 -8.99 0.13
C ALA A 50 -12.59 -10.52 0.17
N ALA A 51 -12.58 -11.12 1.36
CA ALA A 51 -12.61 -12.57 1.54
C ALA A 51 -13.94 -13.17 1.04
N ALA A 52 -15.07 -12.54 1.35
CA ALA A 52 -16.39 -12.98 0.91
C ALA A 52 -16.53 -12.91 -0.62
N LEU A 53 -16.12 -11.79 -1.24
CA LEU A 53 -16.13 -11.64 -2.70
C LEU A 53 -15.19 -12.64 -3.39
N SER A 54 -14.00 -12.85 -2.82
CA SER A 54 -13.05 -13.85 -3.33
C SER A 54 -13.61 -15.26 -3.21
N ALA A 55 -14.22 -15.61 -2.08
CA ALA A 55 -14.87 -16.91 -1.89
C ALA A 55 -16.02 -17.11 -2.88
N ALA A 56 -16.89 -16.11 -3.06
CA ALA A 56 -17.97 -16.14 -4.04
C ALA A 56 -17.43 -16.35 -5.46
N PHE A 57 -16.37 -15.64 -5.84
CA PHE A 57 -15.72 -15.79 -7.14
C PHE A 57 -15.11 -17.19 -7.33
N LEU A 58 -14.40 -17.72 -6.33
CA LEU A 58 -13.80 -19.06 -6.39
C LEU A 58 -14.87 -20.16 -6.46
N LEU A 59 -15.98 -19.99 -5.74
CA LEU A 59 -17.12 -20.91 -5.80
C LEU A 59 -17.81 -20.84 -7.18
N ALA A 60 -18.04 -19.64 -7.71
CA ALA A 60 -18.65 -19.45 -9.02
C ALA A 60 -17.79 -20.02 -10.16
N THR A 61 -16.47 -19.87 -10.07
CA THR A 61 -15.51 -20.42 -11.05
C THR A 61 -15.15 -21.89 -10.79
N ARG A 62 -15.64 -22.48 -9.69
CA ARG A 62 -15.30 -23.84 -9.23
C ARG A 62 -13.79 -24.09 -9.20
N ALA A 63 -13.03 -23.10 -8.74
CA ALA A 63 -11.57 -23.15 -8.72
C ALA A 63 -11.07 -24.35 -7.88
N SER A 64 -10.10 -25.08 -8.41
CA SER A 64 -9.45 -26.17 -7.69
C SER A 64 -8.71 -25.64 -6.46
N LEU A 65 -8.78 -26.35 -5.34
CA LEU A 65 -8.04 -25.98 -4.13
C LEU A 65 -6.52 -25.91 -4.41
N PRO A 66 -5.82 -24.94 -3.80
CA PRO A 66 -4.39 -24.79 -4.02
C PRO A 66 -3.62 -26.03 -3.53
N GLN A 67 -2.65 -26.48 -4.32
CA GLN A 67 -1.76 -27.58 -3.95
C GLN A 67 -1.00 -27.25 -2.65
N ARG A 68 -0.71 -28.27 -1.82
CA ARG A 68 -0.07 -28.13 -0.49
C ARG A 68 1.19 -27.24 -0.51
N ARG A 69 1.99 -27.29 -1.59
CA ARG A 69 3.19 -26.47 -1.76
C ARG A 69 2.94 -24.94 -1.75
N HIS A 70 1.72 -24.50 -2.09
CA HIS A 70 1.37 -23.08 -2.14
C HIS A 70 0.79 -22.55 -0.82
N TRP A 71 0.48 -23.43 0.14
CA TRP A 71 -0.12 -23.02 1.41
C TRP A 71 0.81 -22.18 2.26
N LEU A 72 2.11 -22.52 2.31
CA LEU A 72 3.07 -21.75 3.09
C LEU A 72 3.28 -20.34 2.51
N PRO A 73 3.56 -20.16 1.21
CA PRO A 73 3.59 -18.82 0.60
C PRO A 73 2.29 -18.05 0.81
N LEU A 74 1.13 -18.69 0.64
CA LEU A 74 -0.17 -18.06 0.83
C LEU A 74 -0.38 -17.58 2.27
N ALA A 75 -0.01 -18.41 3.26
CA ALA A 75 -0.11 -18.07 4.67
C ALA A 75 0.83 -16.91 5.04
N ILE A 76 2.07 -16.91 4.51
CA ILE A 76 3.02 -15.81 4.72
C ILE A 76 2.48 -14.51 4.10
N THR A 77 1.99 -14.55 2.86
CA THR A 77 1.43 -13.37 2.19
C THR A 77 0.19 -12.86 2.92
N ALA A 78 -0.75 -13.74 3.29
CA ALA A 78 -1.95 -13.35 4.04
C ALA A 78 -1.58 -12.78 5.43
N GLY A 79 -0.68 -13.45 6.15
CA GLY A 79 -0.17 -13.01 7.44
C GLY A 79 0.46 -11.63 7.35
N GLY A 80 1.33 -11.39 6.37
CA GLY A 80 2.02 -10.12 6.17
C GLY A 80 1.10 -8.98 5.71
N VAL A 81 0.26 -9.22 4.70
CA VAL A 81 -0.52 -8.14 4.05
C VAL A 81 -1.79 -7.81 4.82
N VAL A 82 -2.49 -8.82 5.36
CA VAL A 82 -3.78 -8.62 6.03
C VAL A 82 -3.62 -8.21 7.48
N PHE A 83 -2.65 -8.81 8.19
CA PHE A 83 -2.47 -8.60 9.62
C PHE A 83 -1.19 -7.82 9.92
N GLY A 84 -0.04 -8.28 9.42
CA GLY A 84 1.27 -7.72 9.73
C GLY A 84 1.35 -6.24 9.42
N PHE A 85 1.21 -5.87 8.15
CA PHE A 85 1.35 -4.47 7.73
C PHE A 85 0.38 -3.55 8.46
N PRO A 86 -0.95 -3.79 8.51
CA PRO A 86 -1.87 -2.90 9.24
C PRO A 86 -1.56 -2.78 10.73
N LEU A 87 -1.22 -3.89 11.40
CA LEU A 87 -0.92 -3.88 12.84
C LEU A 87 0.40 -3.15 13.12
N PHE A 88 1.48 -3.50 12.41
CA PHE A 88 2.78 -2.85 12.60
C PHE A 88 2.75 -1.38 12.22
N THR A 89 2.05 -1.01 11.13
CA THR A 89 1.87 0.40 10.77
C THR A 89 1.05 1.13 11.83
N SER A 90 -0.04 0.54 12.35
CA SER A 90 -0.80 1.16 13.44
C SER A 90 0.03 1.34 14.72
N ILE A 91 0.96 0.44 15.02
CA ILE A 91 1.89 0.58 16.14
C ILE A 91 2.90 1.70 15.83
N ALA A 92 3.51 1.68 14.64
CA ALA A 92 4.52 2.66 14.23
C ALA A 92 3.98 4.10 14.26
N MET A 93 2.73 4.33 13.83
CA MET A 93 2.10 5.65 13.87
C MET A 93 1.92 6.21 15.29
N ARG A 94 2.08 5.39 16.34
CA ARG A 94 2.10 5.88 17.74
C ARG A 94 3.45 6.47 18.15
N TYR A 95 4.52 6.21 17.40
CA TYR A 95 5.89 6.58 17.75
C TYR A 95 6.61 7.38 16.66
N VAL A 96 6.09 7.40 15.44
CA VAL A 96 6.70 8.06 14.28
C VAL A 96 5.89 9.30 13.92
N GLU A 97 6.55 10.45 13.87
CA GLU A 97 5.93 11.70 13.40
C GLU A 97 5.51 11.59 11.92
N ALA A 98 4.50 12.38 11.55
CA ALA A 98 3.90 12.38 10.22
C ALA A 98 4.93 12.61 9.09
N VAL A 99 6.02 13.35 9.37
CA VAL A 99 7.08 13.66 8.40
C VAL A 99 7.88 12.41 8.01
N HIS A 100 8.43 11.66 8.98
CA HIS A 100 9.17 10.41 8.70
C HIS A 100 8.27 9.35 8.06
N ALA A 101 7.03 9.25 8.52
CA ALA A 101 6.03 8.38 7.92
C ALA A 101 5.81 8.68 6.42
N SER A 102 5.76 9.96 6.05
CA SER A 102 5.51 10.38 4.66
C SER A 102 6.66 10.03 3.71
N VAL A 103 7.92 10.13 4.18
CA VAL A 103 9.10 9.76 3.39
C VAL A 103 9.14 8.25 3.18
N ILE A 104 8.91 7.46 4.23
CA ILE A 104 8.86 5.99 4.16
C ILE A 104 7.80 5.54 3.15
N VAL A 105 6.60 6.12 3.22
CA VAL A 105 5.50 5.82 2.29
C VAL A 105 5.86 6.24 0.85
N GLY A 106 6.60 7.33 0.66
CA GLY A 106 7.05 7.78 -0.67
C GLY A 106 8.08 6.85 -1.33
N VAL A 107 8.93 6.20 -0.56
CA VAL A 107 9.98 5.29 -1.07
C VAL A 107 9.51 3.83 -1.14
N LEU A 108 8.48 3.45 -0.38
CA LEU A 108 7.97 2.08 -0.29
C LEU A 108 7.60 1.45 -1.66
N PRO A 109 6.97 2.16 -2.62
CA PRO A 109 6.70 1.59 -3.94
C PRO A 109 7.96 1.22 -4.72
N LEU A 110 9.02 2.04 -4.63
CA LEU A 110 10.31 1.77 -5.27
C LEU A 110 10.99 0.57 -4.62
N ALA A 111 10.97 0.48 -3.29
CA ALA A 111 11.48 -0.68 -2.56
C ALA A 111 10.73 -1.96 -2.96
N THR A 112 9.39 -1.90 -3.06
CA THR A 112 8.56 -3.03 -3.49
C THR A 112 8.89 -3.47 -4.91
N ALA A 113 9.07 -2.52 -5.83
CA ALA A 113 9.50 -2.80 -7.20
C ALA A 113 10.88 -3.48 -7.25
N ALA A 114 11.83 -3.01 -6.42
CA ALA A 114 13.18 -3.58 -6.36
C ALA A 114 13.22 -4.98 -5.77
N VAL A 115 12.53 -5.20 -4.65
CA VAL A 115 12.41 -6.54 -4.05
C VAL A 115 11.70 -7.49 -5.03
N GLY A 116 10.64 -7.03 -5.70
CA GLY A 116 9.95 -7.83 -6.73
C GLY A 116 10.87 -8.22 -7.89
N ALA A 117 11.65 -7.27 -8.42
CA ALA A 117 12.62 -7.53 -9.48
C ALA A 117 13.68 -8.55 -9.04
N LEU A 118 14.20 -8.42 -7.81
CA LEU A 118 15.19 -9.32 -7.23
C LEU A 118 14.63 -10.74 -7.04
N LEU A 119 13.45 -10.87 -6.42
CA LEU A 119 12.81 -12.16 -6.13
C LEU A 119 12.45 -12.93 -7.41
N HIS A 120 11.95 -12.22 -8.42
CA HIS A 120 11.59 -12.83 -9.71
C HIS A 120 12.76 -12.93 -10.69
N ARG A 121 13.97 -12.48 -10.29
CA ARG A 121 15.17 -12.40 -11.14
C ARG A 121 14.91 -11.73 -12.49
N GLN A 122 13.92 -10.84 -12.53
CA GLN A 122 13.60 -10.07 -13.73
C GLN A 122 14.60 -8.92 -13.85
N ARG A 123 14.91 -8.53 -15.08
CA ARG A 123 15.76 -7.36 -15.38
C ARG A 123 14.87 -6.27 -15.98
N PRO A 124 14.21 -5.43 -15.16
CA PRO A 124 13.41 -4.33 -15.68
C PRO A 124 14.27 -3.39 -16.53
N SER A 125 13.67 -2.80 -17.55
CA SER A 125 14.38 -1.88 -18.43
C SER A 125 14.86 -0.63 -17.70
N ALA A 126 15.87 0.05 -18.23
CA ALA A 126 16.33 1.33 -17.69
C ALA A 126 15.20 2.38 -17.64
N GLY A 127 14.30 2.37 -18.63
CA GLY A 127 13.13 3.25 -18.65
C GLY A 127 12.15 3.00 -17.50
N PHE A 128 11.96 1.74 -17.08
CA PHE A 128 11.16 1.41 -15.91
C PHE A 128 11.74 2.06 -14.64
N TRP A 129 13.05 1.92 -14.44
CA TRP A 129 13.74 2.49 -13.29
C TRP A 129 13.72 4.02 -13.28
N LEU A 130 13.89 4.64 -14.45
CA LEU A 130 13.79 6.09 -14.58
C LEU A 130 12.38 6.58 -14.20
N CYS A 131 11.33 5.95 -14.71
CA CYS A 131 9.95 6.29 -14.37
C CYS A 131 9.65 6.03 -12.88
N ALA A 132 10.14 4.92 -12.32
CA ALA A 132 9.96 4.59 -10.91
C ALA A 132 10.66 5.60 -9.99
N ALA A 133 11.89 6.01 -10.34
CA ALA A 133 12.65 7.03 -9.62
C ALA A 133 11.95 8.39 -9.71
N LEU A 134 11.51 8.80 -10.90
CA LEU A 134 10.80 10.06 -11.12
C LEU A 134 9.48 10.11 -10.32
N GLY A 135 8.69 9.03 -10.37
CA GLY A 135 7.45 8.92 -9.60
C GLY A 135 7.69 8.99 -8.10
N SER A 136 8.71 8.30 -7.61
CA SER A 136 9.09 8.33 -6.19
C SER A 136 9.55 9.73 -5.76
N ALA A 137 10.36 10.40 -6.58
CA ALA A 137 10.79 11.77 -6.34
C ALA A 137 9.59 12.73 -6.26
N MET A 138 8.64 12.63 -7.19
CA MET A 138 7.40 13.43 -7.14
C MET A 138 6.62 13.22 -5.84
N VAL A 139 6.44 11.97 -5.39
CA VAL A 139 5.72 11.65 -4.15
C VAL A 139 6.45 12.22 -2.94
N VAL A 140 7.78 12.05 -2.86
CA VAL A 140 8.60 12.60 -1.77
C VAL A 140 8.55 14.12 -1.75
N THR A 141 8.72 14.78 -2.90
CA THR A 141 8.62 16.25 -2.99
C THR A 141 7.25 16.73 -2.56
N PHE A 142 6.17 16.11 -3.03
CA PHE A 142 4.80 16.45 -2.60
C PHE A 142 4.61 16.28 -1.09
N ALA A 143 5.10 15.16 -0.52
CA ALA A 143 5.01 14.88 0.90
C ALA A 143 5.76 15.94 1.73
N VAL A 144 6.97 16.34 1.33
CA VAL A 144 7.75 17.39 1.99
C VAL A 144 7.04 18.74 1.92
N LEU A 145 6.57 19.14 0.73
CA LEU A 145 5.87 20.41 0.53
C LEU A 145 4.56 20.49 1.34
N ARG A 146 3.80 19.38 1.41
CA ARG A 146 2.53 19.34 2.14
C ARG A 146 2.73 19.22 3.65
N SER A 147 3.75 18.49 4.10
CA SER A 147 4.09 18.37 5.52
C SER A 147 4.46 19.73 6.13
N GLY A 148 5.18 20.58 5.38
CA GLY A 148 5.53 21.93 5.82
C GLY A 148 4.36 22.93 5.90
N ASN A 149 3.25 22.65 5.22
CA ASN A 149 2.08 23.56 5.17
C ASN A 149 1.11 23.37 6.36
N THR A 150 1.43 22.47 7.30
CA THR A 150 0.70 22.23 8.56
C THR A 150 1.26 22.99 9.76
N GLY A 151 2.23 23.90 9.57
CA GLY A 151 2.72 24.77 10.63
C GLY A 151 3.69 24.08 11.60
N ALA A 152 4.83 23.63 11.09
CA ALA A 152 6.03 23.42 11.90
C ALA A 152 7.24 23.54 10.96
N GLY A 153 8.14 24.48 11.24
CA GLY A 153 9.40 24.60 10.53
C GLY A 153 10.22 23.31 10.62
N LEU A 154 11.27 23.21 9.80
CA LEU A 154 12.27 22.14 9.90
C LEU A 154 12.77 22.10 11.35
N SER A 155 12.29 21.13 12.13
CA SER A 155 12.76 20.87 13.49
C SER A 155 13.43 19.52 13.48
N ILE A 156 14.68 19.51 13.94
CA ILE A 156 15.51 18.31 14.03
C ILE A 156 15.11 17.62 15.32
N HIS A 157 14.73 16.34 15.25
CA HIS A 157 14.21 15.60 16.39
C HIS A 157 15.18 14.49 16.81
N PHE A 158 15.03 13.99 18.03
CA PHE A 158 15.95 13.01 18.63
C PHE A 158 16.01 11.65 17.88
N ALA A 159 15.13 11.41 16.90
CA ALA A 159 15.19 10.25 16.01
C ALA A 159 16.19 10.41 14.86
N ASP A 160 16.76 11.61 14.70
CA ASP A 160 17.77 11.95 13.71
C ASP A 160 19.21 11.86 14.27
N VAL A 161 19.38 11.33 15.50
CA VAL A 161 20.67 11.08 16.18
C VAL A 161 20.86 9.58 16.44
#